data_AF-A0A932TAT1-F1
#
_entry.id   AF-A0A932TAT1-F1
#
_cell.length_a   1.000
_cell.length_b   1.000
_cell.length_c   1.000
_cell.angle_alpha   90.00
_cell.angle_beta   90.00
_cell.angle_gamma   90.00
#
_symmetry.space_group_name_H-M   'P 1'
#
loop_
_entity.id
_entity.type
_entity.pdbx_description
1 polymer ?
#
loop_
_entity_poly.entity_id
_entity_poly.type
_entity_poly.pdbx_seq_one_letter_code
_entity_poly.pdbx_strand_id
1 'polypeptide(L)'
;MKKAILFSALGLGILILSVSSCKKDKTECDVTLQTLAGKYSIVKVEAGATALGQTVYVNATDTIPSCHRDDTFTLGADSTLIYTDAGTRCEGNSATESTTWSLTTDGKVRFHTLESIDLDITSATVVSFDCSTLVIVQPMEENTKLRFTFKK
;
A
#
# COMPACT_ATOMS: atom_id res chain seq x y z
N MET A 1 48.31 57.84 -31.83
CA MET A 1 48.92 57.11 -30.70
C MET A 1 47.82 56.38 -29.95
N LYS A 2 48.09 55.12 -29.63
CA LYS A 2 47.22 54.15 -28.95
C LYS A 2 46.71 54.69 -27.61
N LYS A 3 45.48 54.34 -27.23
CA LYS A 3 45.13 53.74 -25.93
C LYS A 3 43.67 53.30 -25.89
N ALA A 4 43.50 51.98 -25.73
CA ALA A 4 42.26 51.29 -25.45
C ALA A 4 41.79 51.57 -24.02
N ILE A 5 40.48 51.62 -23.80
CA ILE A 5 39.87 51.37 -22.49
C ILE A 5 38.59 50.56 -22.70
N LEU A 6 38.64 49.31 -22.25
CA LEU A 6 37.53 48.37 -22.06
C LEU A 6 36.83 48.67 -20.72
N PHE A 7 35.49 48.67 -20.70
CA PHE A 7 34.65 48.46 -19.51
C PHE A 7 33.41 47.70 -19.99
N SER A 8 33.37 46.36 -19.90
CA SER A 8 33.01 45.53 -18.74
C SER A 8 31.59 45.74 -18.21
N ALA A 9 30.67 44.94 -18.77
CA ALA A 9 29.57 44.21 -18.14
C ALA A 9 28.90 44.78 -16.87
N LEU A 10 27.59 45.06 -17.00
CA LEU A 10 26.62 44.79 -15.93
C LEU A 10 25.23 44.55 -16.53
N GLY A 11 24.99 43.32 -16.99
CA GLY A 11 23.65 42.83 -17.33
C GLY A 11 22.94 42.37 -16.06
N LEU A 12 21.96 43.14 -15.60
CA LEU A 12 21.09 42.75 -14.48
C LEU A 12 19.91 41.95 -15.05
N GLY A 13 20.11 40.64 -15.19
CA GLY A 13 19.08 39.70 -15.60
C GLY A 13 18.02 39.53 -14.52
N ILE A 14 16.76 39.77 -14.87
CA ILE A 14 15.58 39.48 -14.05
C ILE A 14 15.42 37.95 -14.01
N LEU A 15 15.71 37.37 -12.84
CA LEU A 15 15.52 35.94 -12.58
C LEU A 15 14.04 35.69 -12.25
N ILE A 16 13.29 35.18 -13.22
CA ILE A 16 11.92 34.73 -13.03
C ILE A 16 11.98 33.42 -12.23
N LEU A 17 11.71 33.50 -10.93
CA LEU A 17 11.48 32.32 -10.07
C LEU A 17 10.07 31.79 -10.39
N SER A 18 10.00 30.90 -11.38
CA SER A 18 8.83 30.03 -11.56
C SER A 18 8.74 29.10 -10.35
N VAL A 19 7.83 29.41 -9.44
CA VAL A 19 7.32 28.46 -8.45
C VAL A 19 6.59 27.35 -9.18
N SER A 20 7.33 26.36 -9.65
CA SER A 20 6.76 25.07 -10.02
C SER A 20 6.22 24.43 -8.76
N SER A 21 4.95 24.71 -8.45
CA SER A 21 4.15 23.92 -7.54
C SER A 21 4.08 22.51 -8.12
N CYS A 22 5.07 21.67 -7.77
CA CYS A 22 4.98 20.23 -7.94
C CYS A 22 3.79 19.76 -7.11
N LYS A 23 2.59 19.76 -7.70
CA LYS A 23 1.59 18.79 -7.33
C LYS A 23 2.26 17.46 -7.61
N LYS A 24 2.66 16.77 -6.55
CA LYS A 24 3.14 15.40 -6.65
C LYS A 24 1.92 14.63 -7.15
N ASP A 25 1.83 14.47 -8.47
CA ASP A 25 0.82 13.61 -9.08
C ASP A 25 0.96 12.27 -8.37
N LYS A 26 -0.08 11.86 -7.65
CA LYS A 26 -0.12 10.52 -7.09
C LYS A 26 -0.14 9.62 -8.30
N THR A 27 0.92 8.84 -8.49
CA THR A 27 0.95 7.82 -9.53
C THR A 27 -0.11 6.78 -9.15
N GLU A 28 -1.33 6.97 -9.62
CA GLU A 28 -2.37 5.95 -9.51
C GLU A 28 -2.04 4.88 -10.54
N CYS A 29 -1.90 3.65 -10.06
CA CYS A 29 -1.59 2.52 -10.91
C CYS A 29 -2.86 1.74 -11.21
N ASP A 30 -2.99 1.25 -12.44
CA ASP A 30 -4.08 0.35 -12.81
C ASP A 30 -4.15 -0.80 -11.81
N VAL A 31 -5.36 -1.21 -11.43
CA VAL A 31 -5.59 -2.32 -10.52
C VAL A 31 -5.80 -3.58 -11.35
N THR A 32 -4.73 -4.35 -11.55
CA THR A 32 -4.72 -5.63 -12.27
C THR A 32 -3.92 -6.67 -11.50
N LEU A 33 -4.05 -7.95 -11.85
CA LEU A 33 -3.23 -9.00 -11.25
C LEU A 33 -1.72 -8.70 -11.43
N GLN A 34 -1.35 -8.16 -12.59
CA GLN A 34 0.04 -7.88 -12.93
C GLN A 34 0.60 -6.71 -12.12
N THR A 35 -0.18 -5.66 -11.90
CA THR A 35 0.30 -4.46 -11.18
C THR A 35 0.28 -4.66 -9.67
N LEU A 36 -0.72 -5.41 -9.16
CA LEU A 36 -0.82 -5.78 -7.75
C LEU A 36 0.21 -6.84 -7.34
N ALA A 37 0.78 -7.60 -8.28
CA ALA A 37 1.83 -8.56 -7.95
C ALA A 37 3.03 -7.88 -7.25
N GLY A 38 3.58 -8.58 -6.26
CA GLY A 38 4.67 -8.08 -5.42
C GLY A 38 4.70 -8.72 -4.04
N LYS A 39 5.79 -8.48 -3.33
CA LYS A 39 5.94 -8.84 -1.92
C LYS A 39 5.45 -7.68 -1.06
N TYR A 40 4.65 -7.93 -0.04
CA TYR A 40 4.05 -6.90 0.81
C TYR A 40 4.18 -7.24 2.29
N SER A 41 4.22 -6.22 3.13
CA SER A 41 3.98 -6.34 4.57
C SER A 41 2.77 -5.49 4.97
N ILE A 42 2.05 -5.91 6.02
CA ILE A 42 0.99 -5.10 6.62
C ILE A 42 1.63 -4.01 7.46
N VAL A 43 1.43 -2.75 7.09
CA VAL A 43 1.99 -1.59 7.82
C VAL A 43 0.94 -0.84 8.64
N LYS A 44 -0.35 -1.13 8.40
CA LYS A 44 -1.46 -0.53 9.14
C LYS A 44 -2.71 -1.39 9.07
N VAL A 45 -3.39 -1.51 10.20
CA VAL A 45 -4.76 -2.04 10.29
C VAL A 45 -5.64 -1.01 10.99
N GLU A 46 -6.83 -0.79 10.45
CA GLU A 46 -7.82 0.09 11.04
C GLU A 46 -9.17 -0.63 11.13
N ALA A 47 -9.83 -0.51 12.29
CA ALA A 47 -11.21 -0.94 12.47
C ALA A 47 -12.14 0.24 12.15
N GLY A 48 -13.11 0.00 11.29
CA GLY A 48 -14.10 0.99 10.85
C GLY A 48 -15.49 0.63 11.33
N ALA A 49 -16.27 1.61 11.77
CA ALA A 49 -17.70 1.46 12.05
C ALA A 49 -18.48 2.51 11.25
N THR A 50 -19.60 2.10 10.65
CA THR A 50 -20.45 3.00 9.85
C THR A 50 -21.74 3.33 10.59
N ALA A 51 -21.99 4.61 10.83
CA ALA A 51 -23.23 5.12 11.38
C ALA A 51 -23.67 6.35 10.58
N LEU A 52 -24.97 6.48 10.31
CA LEU A 52 -25.54 7.62 9.58
C LEU A 52 -24.84 7.92 8.24
N GLY A 53 -24.40 6.87 7.53
CA GLY A 53 -23.71 6.98 6.24
C GLY A 53 -22.24 7.39 6.31
N GLN A 54 -21.66 7.56 7.50
CA GLN A 54 -20.25 7.89 7.69
C GLN A 54 -19.50 6.73 8.34
N THR A 55 -18.35 6.36 7.78
CA THR A 55 -17.44 5.39 8.41
C THR A 55 -16.34 6.13 9.15
N VAL A 56 -16.20 5.86 10.45
CA VAL A 56 -15.06 6.32 11.26
C VAL A 56 -14.10 5.15 11.42
N TYR A 57 -12.81 5.40 11.16
CA TYR A 57 -11.74 4.42 11.33
C TYR A 57 -10.90 4.74 12.57
N VAL A 58 -10.56 3.70 13.33
CA VAL A 58 -9.62 3.78 14.46
C VAL A 58 -8.43 2.87 14.17
N ASN A 59 -7.24 3.29 14.60
CA ASN A 59 -6.03 2.48 14.44
C ASN A 59 -6.14 1.21 15.30
N ALA A 60 -5.94 0.05 14.69
CA ALA A 60 -5.90 -1.26 15.32
C ALA A 60 -4.60 -2.01 15.00
N THR A 61 -3.58 -1.33 14.48
CA THR A 61 -2.31 -1.97 14.06
C THR A 61 -1.62 -2.69 15.23
N ASP A 62 -1.77 -2.19 16.45
CA ASP A 62 -1.18 -2.82 17.63
C ASP A 62 -1.87 -4.12 18.06
N THR A 63 -3.02 -4.46 17.48
CA THR A 63 -3.66 -5.77 17.70
C THR A 63 -2.98 -6.89 16.92
N ILE A 64 -2.09 -6.58 15.96
CA ILE A 64 -1.26 -7.57 15.29
C ILE A 64 -0.20 -8.06 16.28
N PRO A 65 -0.16 -9.38 16.60
CA PRO A 65 0.87 -9.95 17.45
C PRO A 65 2.27 -9.59 16.95
N SER A 66 3.22 -9.36 17.87
CA SER A 66 4.54 -8.85 17.50
C SER A 66 5.29 -9.76 16.53
N CYS A 67 5.08 -11.07 16.62
CA CYS A 67 5.69 -12.09 15.76
C CYS A 67 5.13 -12.07 14.33
N HIS A 68 4.03 -11.35 14.08
CA HIS A 68 3.43 -11.22 12.74
C HIS A 68 3.77 -9.90 12.03
N ARG A 69 4.49 -8.99 12.68
CA ARG A 69 4.69 -7.63 12.17
C ARG A 69 5.75 -7.55 11.08
N ASP A 70 6.63 -8.53 11.01
CA ASP A 70 7.67 -8.71 10.00
C ASP A 70 7.27 -9.67 8.87
N ASP A 71 6.09 -10.29 8.97
CA ASP A 71 5.58 -11.21 7.98
C ASP A 71 5.35 -10.54 6.63
N THR A 72 5.41 -11.38 5.59
CA THR A 72 5.24 -10.94 4.21
C THR A 72 4.26 -11.78 3.43
N PHE A 73 3.54 -11.13 2.52
CA PHE A 73 2.59 -11.70 1.57
C PHE A 73 3.12 -11.45 0.17
N THR A 74 3.49 -12.49 -0.56
CA THR A 74 3.93 -12.40 -1.95
C THR A 74 2.78 -12.77 -2.86
N LEU A 75 2.26 -11.78 -3.58
CA LEU A 75 1.22 -11.92 -4.60
C LEU A 75 1.89 -12.15 -5.95
N GLY A 76 1.74 -13.34 -6.52
CA GLY A 76 2.13 -13.67 -7.88
C GLY A 76 1.06 -13.27 -8.89
N ALA A 77 1.47 -12.77 -10.07
CA ALA A 77 0.54 -12.42 -11.15
C ALA A 77 -0.19 -13.64 -11.74
N ASP A 78 0.24 -14.85 -11.39
CA ASP A 78 -0.37 -16.14 -11.70
C ASP A 78 -1.40 -16.58 -10.64
N SER A 79 -1.83 -15.67 -9.77
CA SER A 79 -2.77 -15.92 -8.65
C SER A 79 -2.19 -16.73 -7.49
N THR A 80 -0.87 -16.93 -7.42
CA THR A 80 -0.23 -17.55 -6.25
C THR A 80 -0.07 -16.55 -5.10
N LEU A 81 -0.38 -16.95 -3.87
CA LEU A 81 -0.12 -16.18 -2.66
C LEU A 81 0.82 -16.97 -1.76
N ILE A 82 1.97 -16.39 -1.44
CA ILE A 82 2.93 -16.99 -0.50
C ILE A 82 3.01 -16.11 0.74
N TYR A 83 2.57 -16.64 1.86
CA TYR A 83 2.83 -16.07 3.17
C TYR A 83 4.19 -16.56 3.69
N THR A 84 4.97 -15.67 4.29
CA THR A 84 6.24 -16.00 4.94
C THR A 84 6.25 -15.38 6.32
N ASP A 85 6.28 -16.24 7.33
CA ASP A 85 6.60 -15.89 8.71
C ASP A 85 8.10 -15.59 8.78
N ALA A 86 8.44 -14.32 9.01
CA ALA A 86 9.81 -13.82 8.96
C ALA A 86 10.28 -13.40 10.36
N GLY A 87 11.60 -13.29 10.53
CA GLY A 87 12.22 -12.84 11.78
C GLY A 87 11.81 -13.66 13.00
N THR A 88 10.94 -13.12 13.86
CA THR A 88 10.50 -13.83 15.08
C THR A 88 9.30 -14.70 14.80
N ARG A 89 9.52 -16.01 14.61
CA ARG A 89 8.43 -16.96 14.38
C ARG A 89 7.35 -16.94 15.45
N CYS A 90 6.10 -16.94 15.01
CA CYS A 90 4.98 -17.23 15.89
C CYS A 90 4.93 -18.74 16.19
N GLU A 91 4.61 -19.08 17.45
CA GLU A 91 4.54 -20.48 17.88
C GLU A 91 3.42 -21.22 17.13
N GLY A 92 3.71 -22.42 16.64
CA GLY A 92 2.75 -23.25 15.90
C GLY A 92 2.67 -22.97 14.39
N ASN A 93 3.34 -21.92 13.89
CA ASN A 93 3.28 -21.54 12.49
C ASN A 93 4.33 -22.24 11.61
N SER A 94 3.94 -22.47 10.36
CA SER A 94 4.90 -22.80 9.31
C SER A 94 5.68 -21.55 8.90
N ALA A 95 6.98 -21.67 8.59
CA ALA A 95 7.76 -20.52 8.07
C ALA A 95 7.15 -19.94 6.79
N THR A 96 6.52 -20.79 5.99
CA THR A 96 6.03 -20.42 4.68
C THR A 96 4.79 -21.24 4.39
N GLU A 97 3.76 -20.57 3.92
CA GLU A 97 2.49 -21.16 3.52
C GLU A 97 2.14 -20.62 2.13
N SER A 98 1.63 -21.49 1.26
CA SER A 98 1.26 -21.11 -0.10
C SER A 98 -0.20 -21.45 -0.34
N THR A 99 -0.92 -20.47 -0.88
CA THR A 99 -2.33 -20.56 -1.25
C THR A 99 -2.55 -19.77 -2.55
N THR A 100 -3.81 -19.41 -2.85
CA THR A 100 -4.15 -18.58 -4.00
C THR A 100 -4.79 -17.27 -3.58
N TRP A 101 -4.68 -16.27 -4.44
CA TRP A 101 -5.45 -15.03 -4.33
C TRP A 101 -6.16 -14.73 -5.64
N SER A 102 -7.10 -13.81 -5.64
CA SER A 102 -7.77 -13.38 -6.87
C SER A 102 -8.13 -11.91 -6.82
N LEU A 103 -8.26 -11.33 -8.01
CA LEU A 103 -8.87 -10.03 -8.26
C LEU A 103 -10.10 -10.25 -9.13
N THR A 104 -11.27 -9.94 -8.60
CA THR A 104 -12.53 -10.06 -9.34
C THR A 104 -12.70 -8.92 -10.33
N THR A 105 -13.60 -9.08 -11.30
CA THR A 105 -13.92 -8.05 -12.30
C THR A 105 -14.52 -6.78 -11.70
N ASP A 106 -15.13 -6.87 -10.51
CA ASP A 106 -15.62 -5.72 -9.72
C ASP A 106 -14.56 -5.13 -8.77
N GLY A 107 -13.28 -5.51 -8.94
CA GLY A 107 -12.15 -4.90 -8.23
C GLY A 107 -11.99 -5.37 -6.79
N LYS A 108 -12.51 -6.54 -6.43
CA LYS A 108 -12.35 -7.13 -5.09
C LYS A 108 -11.19 -8.10 -5.06
N VAL A 109 -10.36 -7.94 -4.04
CA VAL A 109 -9.27 -8.84 -3.69
C VAL A 109 -9.78 -9.93 -2.76
N ARG A 110 -9.34 -11.16 -3.02
CA ARG A 110 -9.55 -12.29 -2.12
C ARG A 110 -8.23 -13.01 -1.88
N PHE A 111 -7.86 -13.24 -0.63
CA PHE A 111 -6.81 -14.18 -0.25
C PHE A 111 -7.51 -15.42 0.27
N HIS A 112 -7.21 -16.58 -0.31
CA HIS A 112 -7.71 -17.83 0.26
C HIS A 112 -7.01 -18.08 1.59
N THR A 113 -7.67 -18.86 2.47
CA THR A 113 -7.29 -19.06 3.87
C THR A 113 -5.79 -19.35 4.02
N LEU A 114 -5.18 -18.62 4.97
CA LEU A 114 -3.85 -18.85 5.49
C LEU A 114 -3.99 -19.33 6.93
N GLU A 115 -3.70 -20.59 7.19
CA GLU A 115 -3.84 -21.20 8.52
C GLU A 115 -2.90 -20.55 9.54
N SER A 116 -1.76 -20.04 9.09
CA SER A 116 -0.71 -19.51 9.97
C SER A 116 -1.01 -18.14 10.61
N ILE A 117 -1.92 -17.32 10.07
CA ILE A 117 -2.08 -15.92 10.54
C ILE A 117 -3.53 -15.50 10.83
N ASP A 118 -4.50 -16.43 10.78
CA ASP A 118 -5.94 -16.14 10.95
C ASP A 118 -6.41 -14.88 10.18
N LEU A 119 -5.79 -14.66 9.02
CA LEU A 119 -6.11 -13.56 8.12
C LEU A 119 -6.93 -14.12 6.97
N ASP A 120 -8.23 -13.84 7.02
CA ASP A 120 -9.14 -14.18 5.93
C ASP A 120 -9.57 -12.91 5.19
N ILE A 121 -9.18 -12.79 3.92
CA ILE A 121 -9.59 -11.70 3.03
C ILE A 121 -10.52 -12.28 1.98
N THR A 122 -11.83 -12.17 2.17
CA THR A 122 -12.83 -12.88 1.33
C THR A 122 -13.47 -11.99 0.27
N SER A 123 -13.51 -10.68 0.48
CA SER A 123 -14.26 -9.75 -0.37
C SER A 123 -13.84 -8.29 -0.16
N ALA A 124 -12.52 -8.03 -0.14
CA ALA A 124 -12.00 -6.71 0.15
C ALA A 124 -11.94 -5.83 -1.11
N THR A 125 -12.44 -4.61 -1.05
CA THR A 125 -12.36 -3.64 -2.14
C THR A 125 -11.02 -2.93 -2.11
N VAL A 126 -10.34 -2.82 -3.26
CA VAL A 126 -9.17 -1.93 -3.41
C VAL A 126 -9.66 -0.47 -3.36
N VAL A 127 -9.22 0.29 -2.35
CA VAL A 127 -9.62 1.70 -2.21
C VAL A 127 -8.55 2.67 -2.69
N SER A 128 -7.29 2.25 -2.71
CA SER A 128 -6.20 3.00 -3.36
C SER A 128 -5.01 2.09 -3.64
N PHE A 129 -4.33 2.33 -4.76
CA PHE A 129 -3.08 1.67 -5.09
C PHE A 129 -2.13 2.61 -5.85
N ASP A 130 -0.91 2.79 -5.34
CA ASP A 130 0.10 3.69 -5.92
C ASP A 130 1.35 2.94 -6.45
N CYS A 131 1.16 1.69 -6.89
CA CYS A 131 2.22 0.71 -7.23
C CYS A 131 3.04 0.18 -6.05
N SER A 132 3.06 0.86 -4.90
CA SER A 132 3.85 0.49 -3.72
C SER A 132 3.02 0.25 -2.47
N THR A 133 1.92 0.98 -2.33
CA THR A 133 1.02 0.98 -1.19
C THR A 133 -0.35 0.53 -1.67
N LEU A 134 -0.79 -0.61 -1.20
CA LEU A 134 -2.10 -1.17 -1.46
C LEU A 134 -2.98 -0.99 -0.23
N VAL A 135 -4.10 -0.28 -0.39
CA VAL A 135 -5.10 -0.16 0.67
C VAL A 135 -6.34 -0.92 0.24
N ILE A 136 -6.77 -1.86 1.06
CA ILE A 136 -8.00 -2.61 0.86
C ILE A 136 -8.94 -2.42 2.05
N VAL A 137 -10.24 -2.50 1.77
CA VAL A 137 -11.29 -2.44 2.80
C VAL A 137 -12.16 -3.68 2.68
N GLN A 138 -12.16 -4.48 3.75
CA GLN A 138 -13.03 -5.63 3.91
C GLN A 138 -14.28 -5.22 4.71
N PRO A 139 -15.49 -5.41 4.15
CA PRO A 139 -16.71 -5.30 4.94
C PRO A 139 -16.78 -6.46 5.94
N MET A 140 -17.22 -6.17 7.15
CA MET A 140 -17.46 -7.13 8.21
C MET A 140 -18.94 -7.05 8.63
N GLU A 141 -19.33 -7.79 9.66
CA GLU A 141 -20.72 -7.80 10.14
C GLU A 141 -21.15 -6.42 10.70
N GLU A 142 -22.47 -6.21 10.79
CA GLU A 142 -23.06 -5.05 11.49
C GLU A 142 -22.53 -3.66 11.06
N ASN A 143 -22.23 -3.47 9.78
CA ASN A 143 -21.66 -2.23 9.21
C ASN A 143 -20.23 -1.89 9.70
N THR A 144 -19.53 -2.86 10.27
CA THR A 144 -18.10 -2.75 10.58
C THR A 144 -17.25 -3.08 9.36
N LYS A 145 -16.00 -2.63 9.37
CA LYS A 145 -15.03 -2.80 8.27
C LYS A 145 -13.64 -2.97 8.85
N LEU A 146 -12.80 -3.77 8.19
CA LEU A 146 -11.35 -3.72 8.40
C LEU A 146 -10.71 -3.05 7.20
N ARG A 147 -9.78 -2.13 7.46
CA ARG A 147 -8.93 -1.53 6.43
C ARG A 147 -7.50 -1.96 6.67
N PHE A 148 -6.91 -2.57 5.65
CA PHE A 148 -5.52 -2.99 5.66
C PHE A 148 -4.72 -2.09 4.73
N THR A 149 -3.55 -1.65 5.19
CA THR A 149 -2.55 -1.02 4.34
C THR A 149 -1.36 -1.95 4.21
N PHE A 150 -1.13 -2.41 2.98
CA PHE A 150 0.00 -3.21 2.59
C PHE A 150 1.04 -2.34 1.91
N LYS A 151 2.32 -2.61 2.15
CA LYS A 151 3.43 -1.90 1.51
C LYS A 151 4.43 -2.89 0.92
N LYS A 152 4.84 -2.66 -0.33
CA LYS A 152 5.91 -3.40 -1.00
C LYS A 152 7.29 -3.09 -0.44
#